data_AF-A0A2G2L8D7-F1
#
_entry.id   AF-A0A2G2L8D7-F1
#
_cell.length_a   1.000
_cell.length_b   1.000
_cell.length_c   1.000
_cell.angle_alpha   90.00
_cell.angle_beta   90.00
_cell.angle_gamma   90.00
#
_symmetry.space_group_name_H-M   'P 1'
#
loop_
_entity.id
_entity.type
_entity.pdbx_description
1 polymer ?
#
loop_
_entity_poly.entity_id
_entity_poly.type
_entity_poly.pdbx_seq_one_letter_code
_entity_poly.pdbx_strand_id
1 'polypeptide(L)'
;MTLIKTTLIVAFVLLNIAQLSAEGKHSHDFPKEIMAFHHEMSPLWHMEQGAKRTKLSCEASNKMLSLTKNIANSENLANAVMEMKKACSDNKTDIQPFFKEIHDAFHVVSEKAK
;
A
#
# COMPACT_ATOMS: atom_id res chain seq x y z
N MET A 1 -50.19 -39.86 4.34
CA MET A 1 -49.11 -39.90 3.33
C MET A 1 -48.04 -38.91 3.75
N THR A 2 -46.84 -39.42 3.99
CA THR A 2 -45.70 -38.75 4.61
C THR A 2 -44.86 -38.02 3.55
N LEU A 3 -44.36 -36.83 3.94
CA LEU A 3 -43.19 -36.05 3.47
C LEU A 3 -42.59 -36.30 2.07
N ILE A 4 -42.19 -35.21 1.40
CA ILE A 4 -40.76 -34.92 1.13
C ILE A 4 -40.57 -33.38 1.12
N LYS A 5 -39.76 -32.90 2.06
CA LYS A 5 -39.19 -31.55 2.10
C LYS A 5 -38.03 -31.53 1.12
N THR A 6 -38.10 -30.70 0.08
CA THR A 6 -36.96 -30.51 -0.84
C THR A 6 -36.18 -29.28 -0.38
N THR A 7 -35.18 -29.51 0.46
CA THR A 7 -34.21 -28.48 0.87
C THR A 7 -33.22 -28.30 -0.27
N LEU A 8 -33.30 -27.18 -0.99
CA LEU A 8 -32.31 -26.81 -2.00
C LEU A 8 -31.06 -26.27 -1.28
N ILE A 9 -29.98 -27.04 -1.26
CA ILE A 9 -28.67 -26.58 -0.76
C ILE A 9 -27.98 -25.85 -1.92
N VAL A 10 -27.97 -24.52 -1.86
CA VAL A 10 -27.15 -23.70 -2.77
C VAL A 10 -25.73 -23.69 -2.22
N ALA A 11 -24.84 -24.45 -2.85
CA ALA A 11 -23.41 -24.41 -2.57
C ALA A 11 -22.85 -23.05 -3.01
N PHE A 12 -22.53 -22.18 -2.05
CA PHE A 12 -21.75 -20.98 -2.29
C PHE A 12 -20.30 -21.39 -2.59
N VAL A 13 -19.94 -21.36 -3.88
CA VAL A 13 -18.56 -21.49 -4.35
C VAL A 13 -17.80 -20.25 -3.88
N LEU A 14 -16.92 -20.43 -2.89
CA LEU A 14 -15.94 -19.42 -2.47
C LEU A 14 -14.96 -19.21 -3.63
N LEU A 15 -15.20 -18.16 -4.41
CA LEU A 15 -14.25 -17.67 -5.40
C LEU A 15 -13.08 -17.04 -4.64
N ASN A 16 -12.04 -17.83 -4.38
CA ASN A 16 -10.74 -17.33 -3.96
C ASN A 16 -10.14 -16.58 -5.16
N ILE A 17 -10.41 -15.28 -5.24
CA ILE A 17 -9.67 -14.42 -6.16
C ILE A 17 -8.27 -14.27 -5.55
N ALA A 18 -7.36 -15.16 -5.96
CA ALA A 18 -5.94 -14.94 -5.75
C ALA A 18 -5.61 -13.60 -6.40
N GLN A 19 -5.23 -12.63 -5.57
CA GLN A 19 -4.80 -11.30 -5.98
C GLN A 19 -3.51 -11.47 -6.77
N LEU A 20 -3.63 -11.53 -8.10
CA LEU A 20 -2.49 -11.50 -9.01
C LEU A 20 -1.87 -10.10 -8.86
N SER A 21 -0.77 -10.03 -8.11
CA SER A 21 0.06 -8.84 -8.08
C SER A 21 0.56 -8.61 -9.50
N ALA A 22 0.10 -7.55 -10.15
CA ALA A 22 0.64 -7.11 -11.42
C ALA A 22 2.03 -6.51 -11.18
N GLU A 23 3.01 -7.37 -10.91
CA GLU A 23 4.43 -6.99 -10.87
C GLU A 23 4.89 -6.75 -12.31
N GLY A 24 4.72 -5.51 -12.79
CA GLY A 24 5.44 -5.04 -13.96
C GLY A 24 6.95 -5.17 -13.70
N LYS A 25 7.71 -5.66 -14.69
CA LYS A 25 9.15 -5.90 -14.61
C LYS A 25 9.94 -4.60 -14.37
N HIS A 26 10.03 -4.16 -13.12
CA HIS A 26 10.92 -3.10 -12.67
C HIS A 26 11.70 -3.61 -11.45
N SER A 27 12.78 -4.37 -11.70
CA SER A 27 13.69 -4.75 -10.62
C SER A 27 14.61 -3.58 -10.31
N HIS A 28 14.41 -2.98 -9.13
CA HIS A 28 15.43 -2.14 -8.54
C HIS A 28 16.35 -3.03 -7.69
N ASP A 29 17.66 -2.80 -7.76
CA ASP A 29 18.65 -3.49 -6.93
C ASP A 29 18.97 -2.63 -5.70
N PHE A 30 17.95 -2.37 -4.87
CA PHE A 30 18.13 -1.66 -3.61
C PHE A 30 18.48 -2.63 -2.47
N PRO A 31 19.08 -2.15 -1.37
CA PRO A 31 19.10 -2.88 -0.12
C PRO A 31 17.71 -3.39 0.28
N LYS A 32 17.68 -4.55 0.95
CA LYS A 32 16.45 -5.28 1.30
C LYS A 32 15.41 -4.40 2.01
N GLU A 33 15.86 -3.51 2.88
CA GLU A 33 15.02 -2.64 3.69
C GLU A 33 14.31 -1.58 2.83
N ILE A 34 15.02 -1.04 1.83
CA ILE A 34 14.46 -0.10 0.85
C ILE A 34 13.53 -0.84 -0.11
N MET A 35 13.88 -2.05 -0.54
CA MET A 35 12.98 -2.90 -1.34
C MET A 35 11.68 -3.23 -0.62
N ALA A 36 11.72 -3.48 0.70
CA ALA A 36 10.53 -3.75 1.48
C ALA A 36 9.57 -2.54 1.51
N PHE A 37 10.11 -1.32 1.67
CA PHE A 37 9.31 -0.10 1.54
C PHE A 37 8.78 0.10 0.12
N HIS A 38 9.62 -0.12 -0.89
CA HIS A 38 9.23 -0.03 -2.29
C HIS A 38 8.05 -0.95 -2.63
N HIS A 39 8.06 -2.22 -2.18
CA HIS A 39 6.96 -3.15 -2.44
C HIS A 39 5.62 -2.72 -1.80
N GLU A 40 5.65 -2.01 -0.69
CA GLU A 40 4.44 -1.46 -0.07
C GLU A 40 3.95 -0.21 -0.83
N MET A 41 4.85 0.71 -1.15
CA MET A 41 4.53 2.01 -1.73
C MET A 41 4.23 1.95 -3.23
N SER A 42 5.00 1.18 -4.00
CA SER A 42 5.03 1.21 -5.47
C SER A 42 3.69 0.83 -6.11
N PRO A 43 2.97 -0.23 -5.69
CA PRO A 43 1.67 -0.54 -6.26
C PRO A 43 0.67 0.60 -6.08
N LEU A 44 0.68 1.26 -4.92
CA LEU A 44 -0.21 2.38 -4.59
C LEU A 44 0.15 3.63 -5.40
N TRP A 45 1.45 3.88 -5.62
CA TRP A 45 1.92 5.01 -6.42
C TRP A 45 1.51 4.89 -7.89
N HIS A 46 1.58 3.68 -8.45
CA HIS A 46 1.23 3.41 -9.84
C HIS A 46 -0.28 3.24 -10.09
N MET A 47 -1.12 3.33 -9.06
CA MET A 47 -2.57 3.42 -9.24
C MET A 47 -3.00 4.78 -9.75
N GLU A 48 -4.08 4.80 -10.54
CA GLU A 48 -4.80 6.04 -10.86
C GLU A 48 -5.17 6.79 -9.57
N GLN A 49 -5.04 8.12 -9.62
CA GLN A 49 -5.44 8.96 -8.49
C GLN A 49 -6.96 8.94 -8.32
N GLY A 50 -7.41 8.87 -7.06
CA GLY A 50 -8.83 8.84 -6.72
C GLY A 50 -9.10 8.18 -5.38
N ALA A 51 -10.38 8.07 -5.02
CA ALA A 51 -10.82 7.59 -3.72
C ALA A 51 -10.25 6.21 -3.34
N LYS A 52 -10.11 5.30 -4.31
CA LYS A 52 -9.53 3.96 -4.09
C LYS A 52 -8.07 4.05 -3.67
N ARG A 53 -7.25 4.84 -4.39
CA ARG A 53 -5.83 5.06 -4.05
C ARG A 53 -5.71 5.76 -2.69
N THR A 54 -6.51 6.79 -2.43
CA THR A 54 -6.55 7.49 -1.13
C THR A 54 -6.78 6.51 0.02
N LYS A 55 -7.85 5.70 -0.08
CA LYS A 55 -8.21 4.71 0.95
C LYS A 55 -7.05 3.74 1.22
N LEU A 56 -6.54 3.08 0.18
CA LEU A 56 -5.49 2.07 0.32
C LEU A 56 -4.17 2.68 0.83
N SER A 57 -3.84 3.91 0.41
CA SER A 57 -2.65 4.62 0.91
C SER A 57 -2.77 4.94 2.39
N CYS A 58 -3.96 5.34 2.84
CA CYS A 58 -4.23 5.56 4.26
C CYS A 58 -4.14 4.26 5.08
N GLU A 59 -4.68 3.15 4.57
CA GLU A 59 -4.59 1.83 5.20
C GLU A 59 -3.13 1.33 5.31
N ALA A 60 -2.30 1.60 4.30
CA ALA A 60 -0.88 1.22 4.28
C ALA A 60 0.03 2.10 5.16
N SER A 61 -0.43 3.29 5.57
CA SER A 61 0.41 4.31 6.24
C SER A 61 1.14 3.81 7.49
N ASN A 62 0.50 2.97 8.31
CA ASN A 62 1.14 2.37 9.50
C ASN A 62 2.30 1.44 9.13
N LYS A 63 2.12 0.64 8.08
CA LYS A 63 3.14 -0.32 7.65
C LYS A 63 4.31 0.40 6.98
N MET A 64 4.03 1.38 6.12
CA MET A 64 5.07 2.26 5.56
C MET A 64 5.90 2.91 6.66
N LEU A 65 5.27 3.48 7.69
CA LEU A 65 5.97 4.11 8.82
C LEU A 65 6.80 3.12 9.64
N SER A 66 6.33 1.89 9.79
CA SER A 66 7.10 0.83 10.46
C SER A 66 8.35 0.46 9.67
N LEU A 67 8.22 0.37 8.34
CA LEU A 67 9.32 -0.01 7.44
C LEU A 67 10.44 1.02 7.40
N THR A 68 10.14 2.33 7.54
CA THR A 68 11.19 3.36 7.56
C THR A 68 12.20 3.15 8.68
N LYS A 69 11.82 2.53 9.81
CA LYS A 69 12.72 2.29 10.95
C LYS A 69 13.93 1.40 10.62
N ASN A 70 13.83 0.62 9.53
CA ASN A 70 14.91 -0.25 9.08
C ASN A 70 15.78 0.40 8.00
N ILE A 71 15.43 1.59 7.52
CA ILE A 71 16.15 2.30 6.46
C ILE A 71 17.09 3.32 7.10
N ALA A 72 18.37 3.28 6.74
CA ALA A 72 19.34 4.26 7.22
C ALA A 72 19.04 5.67 6.66
N ASN A 73 19.19 6.70 7.50
CA ASN A 73 19.00 8.12 7.13
C ASN A 73 17.60 8.42 6.54
N SER A 74 16.55 7.79 7.10
CA SER A 74 15.19 7.86 6.57
C SER A 74 14.28 8.84 7.32
N GLU A 75 14.82 9.79 8.08
CA GLU A 75 14.03 10.69 8.94
C GLU A 75 13.02 11.48 8.10
N ASN A 76 13.44 11.99 6.94
CA ASN A 76 12.56 12.72 6.03
C ASN A 76 11.46 11.82 5.45
N LEU A 77 11.79 10.56 5.12
CA LEU A 77 10.80 9.60 4.65
C LEU A 77 9.78 9.26 5.75
N ALA A 78 10.23 9.04 6.98
CA ALA A 78 9.35 8.80 8.12
C ALA A 78 8.42 9.99 8.39
N ASN A 79 8.95 11.22 8.34
CA ASN A 79 8.17 12.44 8.50
C ASN A 79 7.10 12.58 7.41
N ALA A 80 7.44 12.35 6.13
CA ALA A 80 6.47 12.39 5.04
C ALA A 80 5.33 11.38 5.23
N VAL A 81 5.65 10.16 5.69
CA VAL A 81 4.63 9.13 6.00
C VAL A 81 3.75 9.56 7.18
N MET A 82 4.31 10.16 8.23
CA MET A 82 3.54 10.67 9.36
C MET A 82 2.57 11.79 8.96
N GLU A 83 2.99 12.71 8.10
CA GLU A 83 2.13 13.79 7.60
C GLU A 83 0.97 13.26 6.76
N MET A 84 1.23 12.29 5.86
CA MET A 84 0.14 11.62 5.13
C MET A 84 -0.80 10.88 6.09
N LYS A 85 -0.26 10.17 7.07
CA LYS A 85 -1.06 9.48 8.09
C LYS A 85 -1.95 10.44 8.87
N LYS A 86 -1.44 11.62 9.24
CA LYS A 86 -2.23 12.67 9.89
C LYS A 86 -3.35 13.17 8.96
N ALA A 87 -3.03 13.44 7.68
CA ALA A 87 -4.02 13.83 6.68
C ALA A 87 -5.15 12.79 6.53
N CYS A 88 -4.82 11.50 6.59
CA CYS A 88 -5.80 10.41 6.59
C CYS A 88 -6.72 10.45 7.82
N SER A 89 -6.19 10.71 9.02
CA SER A 89 -7.00 10.83 10.25
C SER A 89 -7.88 12.09 10.26
N ASP A 90 -7.42 13.17 9.64
CA ASP A 90 -8.15 14.44 9.52
C ASP A 90 -9.26 14.39 8.45
N ASN A 91 -9.55 13.21 7.86
CA ASN A 91 -10.51 13.02 6.76
C ASN A 91 -10.28 13.94 5.55
N LYS A 92 -9.01 14.28 5.25
CA LYS A 92 -8.70 15.06 4.05
C LYS A 92 -9.03 14.24 2.80
N THR A 93 -9.78 14.83 1.88
CA THR A 93 -10.23 14.18 0.64
C THR A 93 -9.10 13.98 -0.37
N ASP A 94 -8.08 14.84 -0.32
CA ASP A 94 -6.90 14.75 -1.18
C ASP A 94 -5.62 14.53 -0.36
N ILE A 95 -5.08 13.30 -0.45
CA ILE A 95 -3.80 12.91 0.15
C ILE A 95 -2.67 12.87 -0.88
N GLN A 96 -2.94 13.14 -2.16
CA GLN A 96 -1.96 12.96 -3.24
C GLN A 96 -0.72 13.87 -3.09
N PRO A 97 -0.84 15.13 -2.64
CA PRO A 97 0.34 15.94 -2.32
C PRO A 97 1.24 15.27 -1.27
N PHE A 98 0.66 14.75 -0.19
CA PHE A 98 1.41 14.04 0.85
C PHE A 98 2.03 12.74 0.32
N PHE A 99 1.33 12.03 -0.56
CA PHE A 99 1.87 10.81 -1.14
C PHE A 99 3.02 11.09 -2.12
N LYS A 100 3.00 12.23 -2.82
CA LYS A 100 4.13 12.71 -3.62
C LYS A 100 5.36 12.99 -2.73
N GLU A 101 5.18 13.63 -1.58
CA GLU A 101 6.29 13.87 -0.63
C GLU A 101 6.94 12.55 -0.16
N ILE A 102 6.15 11.50 0.08
CA ILE A 102 6.66 10.16 0.40
C ILE A 102 7.51 9.62 -0.76
N HIS A 103 7.00 9.71 -1.99
CA HIS A 103 7.69 9.22 -3.19
C HIS A 103 9.03 9.96 -3.42
N ASP A 104 9.04 11.27 -3.25
CA ASP A 104 10.26 12.06 -3.42
C ASP A 104 11.28 11.77 -2.32
N ALA A 105 10.83 11.63 -1.06
CA ALA A 105 11.70 11.23 0.04
C ALA A 105 12.23 9.80 -0.12
N PHE A 106 11.44 8.89 -0.72
CA PHE A 106 11.89 7.54 -1.08
C PHE A 106 13.03 7.60 -2.10
N HIS A 107 12.93 8.46 -3.11
CA HIS A 107 14.02 8.64 -4.07
C HIS A 107 15.32 9.04 -3.40
N VAL A 108 15.28 10.03 -2.49
CA VAL A 108 16.47 10.48 -1.74
C VAL A 108 17.17 9.33 -1.00
N VAL A 109 16.43 8.46 -0.32
CA VAL A 109 17.04 7.33 0.40
C VAL A 109 17.51 6.21 -0.54
N SER A 110 16.77 5.96 -1.62
CA SER A 110 17.09 4.90 -2.58
C SER A 110 18.32 5.22 -3.45
N GLU A 111 18.54 6.50 -3.77
CA GLU A 111 19.68 6.94 -4.58
C GLU A 111 20.98 6.94 -3.78
N LYS A 112 20.93 7.30 -2.49
CA LYS A 112 22.09 7.25 -1.59
C LYS A 112 22.54 5.83 -1.24
N ALA A 113 21.67 4.85 -1.48
CA ALA A 113 21.90 3.46 -1.15
C ALA A 113 22.45 2.63 -2.32
N LYS A 114 22.65 3.26 -3.48
CA LYS A 114 23.40 2.71 -4.62
C LYS A 114 24.90 2.92 -4.42
#